data_AF-A0A638YLR5-F1
#
_entry.id   AF-A0A638YLR5-F1
#
_cell.length_a   1.000
_cell.length_b   1.000
_cell.length_c   1.000
_cell.angle_alpha   90.00
_cell.angle_beta   90.00
_cell.angle_gamma   90.00
#
_symmetry.space_group_name_H-M   'P 1'
#
loop_
_entity.id
_entity.type
_entity.pdbx_description
1 polymer ?
#
loop_
_entity_poly.entity_id
_entity_poly.type
_entity_poly.pdbx_seq_one_letter_code
_entity_poly.pdbx_strand_id
1 'polypeptide(L)'
;MPVPWPSATPPTGWLKCNGAAFSSEKYPNLAKVYPTNKLPDLRGEFIRGWDDGRGIDSGRSILSEQGYATEDHAHGLPSKSTVATDSSINFYFDEAWATSGNTGVIRWGNTSDAGLPAPNYGTFKTYKQSVANLGTAGLETRPRNIAFNYIVRAA
;
A
#
# COMPACT_ATOMS: atom_id res chain seq x y z
N MET A 1 14.00 -3.22 19.15
CA MET A 1 12.99 -2.59 18.29
C MET A 1 13.03 -1.07 18.51
N PRO A 2 12.82 -0.23 17.48
CA PRO A 2 12.67 1.21 17.65
C PRO A 2 11.56 1.54 18.66
N VAL A 3 11.78 2.53 19.51
CA VAL A 3 10.83 2.96 20.54
C VAL A 3 10.39 4.39 20.22
N PRO A 4 9.08 4.69 20.09
CA PRO A 4 8.59 6.04 19.92
C PRO A 4 9.02 6.93 21.10
N TRP A 5 9.49 8.14 20.81
CA TRP A 5 9.97 9.10 21.82
C TRP A 5 9.27 10.45 21.63
N PRO A 6 8.76 11.09 22.70
CA PRO A 6 7.91 12.28 22.58
C PRO A 6 8.67 13.60 22.37
N SER A 7 10.01 13.60 22.35
CA SER A 7 10.83 14.82 22.20
C SER A 7 11.75 14.78 20.98
N ALA A 8 12.06 15.97 20.44
CA ALA A 8 13.02 16.11 19.35
C ALA A 8 14.43 15.66 19.75
N THR A 9 14.80 15.71 21.03
CA THR A 9 16.10 15.27 21.53
C THR A 9 15.94 13.93 22.27
N PRO A 10 16.60 12.85 21.81
CA PRO A 10 16.57 11.59 22.52
C PRO A 10 17.34 11.72 23.85
N PRO A 11 17.02 10.91 24.86
CA PRO A 11 17.77 10.91 26.10
C PRO A 11 19.19 10.38 25.88
N THR A 12 20.10 10.69 26.79
CA THR A 12 21.48 10.19 26.74
C THR A 12 21.51 8.67 26.58
N GLY A 13 22.36 8.18 25.66
CA GLY A 13 22.48 6.76 25.35
C GLY A 13 21.55 6.26 24.25
N TRP A 14 20.64 7.10 23.74
CA TRP A 14 19.74 6.75 22.64
C TRP A 14 20.15 7.46 21.35
N LEU A 15 20.03 6.76 20.24
CA LEU A 15 20.30 7.27 18.89
C LEU A 15 19.00 7.32 18.08
N LYS A 16 18.86 8.34 17.22
CA LYS A 16 17.74 8.41 16.28
C LYS A 16 17.94 7.43 15.14
N CYS A 17 16.90 6.70 14.77
CA CYS A 17 16.87 5.91 13.53
C CYS A 17 16.58 6.84 12.34
N ASN A 18 17.57 7.65 11.96
CA ASN A 18 17.48 8.67 10.91
C ASN A 18 18.51 8.45 9.79
N GLY A 19 18.98 7.22 9.60
CA GLY A 19 20.01 6.92 8.61
C GLY A 19 21.45 7.31 9.02
N ALA A 20 21.67 7.83 10.22
CA ALA A 20 23.01 8.26 10.64
C ALA A 20 23.95 7.05 10.87
N ALA A 21 25.23 7.28 10.60
CA ALA A 21 26.30 6.39 11.02
C ALA A 21 26.55 6.50 12.54
N PHE A 22 27.13 5.46 13.13
CA PHE A 22 27.54 5.45 14.54
C PHE A 22 28.92 4.79 14.70
N SER A 23 29.59 5.05 15.83
CA SER A 23 30.87 4.42 16.16
C SER A 23 30.64 3.04 16.79
N SER A 24 31.24 2.01 16.21
CA SER A 24 31.24 0.64 16.73
C SER A 24 32.06 0.54 18.02
N GLU A 25 33.08 1.37 18.20
CA GLU A 25 33.88 1.44 19.44
C GLU A 25 33.02 1.94 20.59
N LYS A 26 32.21 2.98 20.35
CA LYS A 26 31.30 3.54 21.36
C LYS A 26 30.08 2.66 21.60
N TYR A 27 29.57 1.99 20.58
CA TYR A 27 28.36 1.16 20.64
C TYR A 27 28.58 -0.25 20.08
N PRO A 28 29.43 -1.10 20.70
CA PRO A 28 29.82 -2.39 20.14
C PRO A 28 28.66 -3.39 20.05
N ASN A 29 27.71 -3.34 20.99
CA ASN A 29 26.52 -4.18 20.92
C ASN A 29 25.55 -3.74 19.81
N LEU A 30 25.52 -2.45 19.48
CA LEU A 30 24.73 -1.94 18.37
C LEU A 30 25.34 -2.37 17.02
N ALA A 31 26.68 -2.37 16.93
CA ALA A 31 27.41 -2.83 15.74
C ALA A 31 27.17 -4.33 15.45
N LYS A 32 26.92 -5.15 16.48
CA LYS A 32 26.52 -6.56 16.27
C LYS A 32 25.15 -6.69 15.57
N VAL A 33 24.24 -5.75 15.83
CA VAL A 33 22.88 -5.74 15.26
C VAL A 33 22.84 -5.02 13.91
N TYR A 34 23.64 -3.96 13.75
CA TYR A 34 23.78 -3.19 12.51
C TYR A 34 25.24 -3.19 12.05
N PRO A 35 25.72 -4.25 11.36
CA PRO A 35 27.14 -4.42 10.99
C PRO A 35 27.68 -3.36 10.03
N THR A 36 26.81 -2.64 9.34
CA THR A 36 27.17 -1.52 8.46
C THR A 36 27.48 -0.24 9.24
N ASN A 37 27.37 -0.26 10.57
CA ASN A 37 27.53 0.90 11.45
C ASN A 37 26.61 2.07 11.09
N LYS A 38 25.47 1.77 10.48
CA LYS A 38 24.45 2.73 10.06
C LYS A 38 23.08 2.30 10.57
N LEU A 39 22.35 3.23 11.17
CA LEU A 39 20.97 3.00 11.57
C LEU A 39 20.04 3.06 10.35
N PRO A 40 18.90 2.36 10.38
CA PRO A 40 17.84 2.57 9.39
C PRO A 40 17.30 3.99 9.49
N ASP A 41 16.75 4.52 8.39
CA ASP A 41 15.99 5.76 8.40
C ASP A 41 14.50 5.43 8.52
N LEU A 42 13.92 5.70 9.68
CA LEU A 42 12.52 5.37 9.98
C LEU A 42 11.59 6.59 9.91
N ARG A 43 12.11 7.73 9.46
CA ARG A 43 11.31 8.96 9.36
C ARG A 43 10.25 8.79 8.27
N GLY A 44 8.99 8.74 8.67
CA GLY A 44 7.85 8.57 7.75
C GLY A 44 7.57 7.13 7.34
N GLU A 45 8.29 6.16 7.90
CA GLU A 45 8.11 4.73 7.60
C GLU A 45 7.30 4.06 8.71
N PHE A 46 6.34 3.23 8.32
CA PHE A 46 5.69 2.31 9.25
C PHE A 46 6.57 1.08 9.47
N ILE A 47 6.55 0.53 10.68
CA ILE A 47 7.18 -0.76 10.93
C ILE A 47 6.17 -1.84 10.62
N ARG A 48 6.52 -2.75 9.71
CA ARG A 48 5.75 -3.96 9.42
C ARG A 48 6.53 -5.18 9.91
N GLY A 49 5.83 -6.15 10.49
CA GLY A 49 6.42 -7.41 10.92
C GLY A 49 7.03 -8.16 9.73
N TRP A 50 8.28 -8.56 9.85
CA TRP A 50 8.92 -9.45 8.87
C TRP A 50 8.22 -10.80 8.89
N ASP A 51 7.94 -11.34 7.69
CA ASP A 51 7.09 -12.51 7.53
C ASP A 51 7.68 -13.79 8.13
N ASP A 52 9.01 -13.95 8.07
CA ASP A 52 9.75 -15.10 8.60
C ASP A 52 9.10 -16.47 8.27
N GLY A 53 8.52 -16.59 7.08
CA GLY A 53 7.89 -17.82 6.59
C GLY A 53 6.42 -18.02 6.98
N ARG A 54 5.76 -17.03 7.59
CA ARG A 54 4.33 -17.10 7.93
C ARG A 54 3.42 -17.07 6.69
N GLY A 55 3.86 -16.45 5.59
CA GLY A 55 3.14 -16.41 4.32
C GLY A 55 2.24 -15.19 4.11
N ILE A 56 2.22 -14.21 5.03
CA ILE A 56 1.37 -13.01 4.96
C ILE A 56 2.03 -11.87 4.17
N ASP A 57 3.32 -11.60 4.39
CA ASP A 57 4.11 -10.58 3.66
C ASP A 57 5.33 -11.26 2.99
N SER A 58 5.03 -12.29 2.20
CA SER A 58 6.03 -13.20 1.61
C SER A 58 7.03 -12.50 0.68
N GLY A 59 8.25 -13.07 0.59
CA GLY A 59 9.28 -12.62 -0.36
C GLY A 59 10.06 -11.37 0.08
N ARG A 60 9.85 -10.91 1.32
CA ARG A 60 10.52 -9.75 1.91
C ARG A 60 11.75 -10.18 2.72
N SER A 61 12.82 -9.40 2.64
CA SER A 61 13.99 -9.53 3.53
C SER A 61 13.84 -8.62 4.75
N ILE A 62 14.48 -8.99 5.87
CA ILE A 62 14.59 -8.09 7.03
C ILE A 62 15.18 -6.74 6.60
N LEU A 63 14.64 -5.63 7.13
CA LEU A 63 14.98 -4.24 6.78
C LEU A 63 14.70 -3.81 5.33
N SER A 64 14.04 -4.64 4.51
CA SER A 64 13.63 -4.19 3.17
C SER A 64 12.55 -3.11 3.26
N GLU A 65 12.55 -2.16 2.33
CA GLU A 65 11.55 -1.09 2.23
C GLU A 65 10.43 -1.47 1.25
N GLN A 66 9.21 -0.99 1.49
CA GLN A 66 8.05 -1.20 0.66
C GLN A 66 7.36 0.16 0.44
N GLY A 67 7.10 0.55 -0.82
CA GLY A 67 6.34 1.78 -1.14
C GLY A 67 4.90 1.72 -0.62
N TYR A 68 4.07 2.76 -0.70
CA TYR A 68 2.65 2.63 -0.32
C TYR A 68 1.87 1.84 -1.37
N ALA A 69 0.66 1.38 -1.04
CA ALA A 69 -0.32 0.92 -2.03
C ALA A 69 -1.75 1.13 -1.52
N THR A 70 -2.68 1.33 -2.45
CA THR A 70 -4.12 1.18 -2.21
C THR A 70 -4.58 -0.16 -2.75
N GLU A 71 -5.45 -0.85 -2.01
CA GLU A 71 -6.03 -2.10 -2.50
C GLU A 71 -6.77 -1.85 -3.80
N ASP A 72 -6.48 -2.67 -4.80
CA ASP A 72 -7.07 -2.52 -6.10
C ASP A 72 -8.57 -2.84 -6.03
N HIS A 73 -9.39 -1.84 -6.30
CA HIS A 73 -10.85 -1.93 -6.23
C HIS A 73 -11.48 -1.19 -7.40
N ALA A 74 -12.78 -1.36 -7.58
CA ALA A 74 -13.51 -0.75 -8.68
C ALA A 74 -14.84 -0.16 -8.21
N HIS A 75 -15.24 0.98 -8.77
CA HIS A 75 -16.49 1.65 -8.44
C HIS A 75 -17.55 1.41 -9.52
N GLY A 76 -18.77 1.05 -9.11
CA GLY A 76 -19.93 1.01 -10.00
C GLY A 76 -20.63 2.35 -10.05
N LEU A 77 -20.54 3.05 -11.18
CA LEU A 77 -21.33 4.26 -11.42
C LEU A 77 -22.62 3.87 -12.15
N PRO A 78 -23.80 4.06 -11.55
CA PRO A 78 -25.06 3.82 -12.25
C PRO A 78 -25.21 4.78 -13.42
N SER A 79 -25.42 4.28 -14.63
CA SER A 79 -25.85 5.09 -15.78
C SER A 79 -27.15 4.56 -16.38
N LYS A 80 -28.04 5.47 -16.76
CA LYS A 80 -29.27 5.15 -17.51
C LYS A 80 -29.01 4.94 -19.02
N SER A 81 -27.82 5.35 -19.49
CA SER A 81 -27.39 5.23 -20.88
C SER A 81 -26.13 4.38 -20.98
N THR A 82 -26.12 3.43 -21.91
CA THR A 82 -24.92 2.65 -22.29
C THR A 82 -23.90 3.50 -23.05
N VAL A 83 -24.36 4.59 -23.67
CA VAL A 83 -23.59 5.54 -24.48
C VAL A 83 -23.48 6.86 -23.73
N ALA A 84 -22.25 7.32 -23.54
CA ALA A 84 -21.99 8.60 -22.90
C ALA A 84 -21.70 9.63 -24.00
N THR A 85 -22.74 10.32 -24.48
CA THR A 85 -22.66 11.25 -25.64
C THR A 85 -22.38 12.70 -25.24
N ASP A 86 -22.29 13.00 -23.94
CA ASP A 86 -22.06 14.35 -23.45
C ASP A 86 -20.57 14.68 -23.46
N SER A 87 -20.16 15.53 -24.41
CA SER A 87 -18.77 15.97 -24.59
C SER A 87 -18.24 16.87 -23.46
N SER A 88 -19.10 17.34 -22.54
CA SER A 88 -18.68 18.11 -21.36
C SER A 88 -18.29 17.21 -20.19
N ILE A 89 -18.70 15.95 -20.22
CA ILE A 89 -18.26 14.96 -19.23
C ILE A 89 -16.92 14.41 -19.71
N ASN A 90 -15.83 14.78 -19.03
CA ASN A 90 -14.52 14.15 -19.19
C ASN A 90 -14.61 12.70 -18.70
N PHE A 91 -15.05 11.81 -19.57
CA PHE A 91 -14.90 10.39 -19.34
C PHE A 91 -13.43 10.02 -19.56
N TYR A 92 -12.76 9.49 -18.54
CA TYR A 92 -11.49 8.75 -18.69
C TYR A 92 -11.71 7.38 -19.39
N PHE A 93 -12.77 7.25 -20.19
CA PHE A 93 -13.25 5.97 -20.71
C PHE A 93 -13.11 5.97 -22.22
N ASP A 94 -11.94 5.53 -22.69
CA ASP A 94 -11.75 5.14 -24.08
C ASP A 94 -12.52 3.84 -24.33
N GLU A 95 -13.59 3.90 -25.13
CA GLU A 95 -14.38 2.74 -25.53
C GLU A 95 -13.55 1.70 -26.31
N ALA A 96 -12.43 2.10 -26.93
CA ALA A 96 -11.52 1.18 -27.61
C ALA A 96 -10.80 0.23 -26.65
N TRP A 97 -10.68 0.58 -25.36
CA TRP A 97 -10.10 -0.31 -24.35
C TRP A 97 -11.09 -1.39 -23.89
N ALA A 98 -12.39 -1.12 -23.90
CA ALA A 98 -13.44 -2.07 -23.52
C ALA A 98 -13.59 -3.23 -24.53
N THR A 99 -13.19 -3.01 -25.79
CA THR A 99 -13.20 -4.03 -26.86
C THR A 99 -11.90 -4.85 -26.92
N SER A 100 -10.86 -4.47 -26.18
CA SER A 100 -9.54 -5.14 -26.20
C SER A 100 -9.44 -6.44 -25.38
N GLY A 101 -10.54 -6.92 -24.79
CA GLY A 101 -10.57 -8.19 -24.06
C GLY A 101 -9.90 -8.18 -22.69
N ASN A 102 -9.41 -7.03 -22.22
CA ASN A 102 -8.83 -6.87 -20.89
C ASN A 102 -9.95 -6.62 -19.85
N THR A 103 -10.35 -7.68 -19.14
CA THR A 103 -11.59 -7.79 -18.33
C THR A 103 -11.57 -7.03 -17.00
N GLY A 104 -11.34 -5.71 -17.04
CA GLY A 104 -11.58 -4.80 -15.90
C GLY A 104 -13.01 -4.26 -15.81
N VAL A 105 -13.79 -4.37 -16.90
CA VAL A 105 -15.16 -3.89 -17.00
C VAL A 105 -16.09 -5.00 -16.53
N ILE A 106 -16.67 -4.87 -15.32
CA ILE A 106 -17.75 -5.76 -14.90
C ILE A 106 -18.89 -5.65 -15.92
N ARG A 107 -19.22 -6.79 -16.53
CA ARG A 107 -20.37 -6.96 -17.42
C ARG A 107 -21.58 -7.42 -16.59
N TRP A 108 -22.68 -6.69 -16.77
CA TRP A 108 -24.08 -7.08 -16.58
C TRP A 108 -24.38 -8.15 -15.52
N GLY A 109 -24.85 -7.71 -14.35
CA GLY A 109 -25.53 -8.57 -13.37
C GLY A 109 -27.01 -8.23 -13.29
N ASN A 110 -27.86 -9.25 -13.14
CA ASN A 110 -29.30 -9.10 -12.80
C ASN A 110 -29.53 -8.84 -11.30
N THR A 111 -28.50 -8.42 -10.56
CA THR A 111 -28.56 -8.29 -9.10
C THR A 111 -28.78 -6.85 -8.68
N SER A 112 -29.66 -6.67 -7.69
CA SER A 112 -29.99 -5.38 -7.07
C SER A 112 -28.91 -4.91 -6.09
N ASP A 113 -27.64 -5.21 -6.34
CA ASP A 113 -26.55 -4.97 -5.37
C ASP A 113 -26.31 -3.48 -5.08
N ALA A 114 -26.84 -2.58 -5.92
CA ALA A 114 -26.87 -1.13 -5.70
C ALA A 114 -28.26 -0.56 -5.36
N GLY A 115 -29.26 -1.42 -5.07
CA GLY A 115 -30.62 -0.97 -4.70
C GLY A 115 -31.41 -0.28 -5.83
N LEU A 116 -31.07 -0.50 -7.10
CA LEU A 116 -31.76 0.11 -8.24
C LEU A 116 -33.12 -0.58 -8.53
N PRO A 117 -34.21 0.18 -8.77
CA PRO A 117 -35.52 -0.39 -9.06
C PRO A 117 -35.61 -0.96 -10.48
N ALA A 118 -36.24 -2.15 -10.61
CA ALA A 118 -36.56 -2.76 -11.89
C ALA A 118 -37.47 -1.85 -12.75
N PRO A 119 -37.41 -1.93 -14.11
CA PRO A 119 -36.63 -2.83 -14.95
C PRO A 119 -35.29 -2.24 -15.43
N ASN A 120 -34.93 -1.03 -14.97
CA ASN A 120 -33.74 -0.31 -15.43
C ASN A 120 -32.52 -0.74 -14.62
N TYR A 121 -32.03 -1.95 -14.89
CA TYR A 121 -30.73 -2.42 -14.44
C TYR A 121 -29.65 -1.63 -15.21
N GLY A 122 -29.27 -0.47 -14.68
CA GLY A 122 -28.23 0.37 -15.28
C GLY A 122 -26.94 -0.41 -15.51
N THR A 123 -26.17 -0.04 -16.54
CA THR A 123 -24.87 -0.66 -16.78
C THR A 123 -23.87 -0.12 -15.76
N PHE A 124 -23.35 -0.98 -14.89
CA PHE A 124 -22.23 -0.62 -14.03
C PHE A 124 -20.94 -0.64 -14.85
N LYS A 125 -20.33 0.53 -15.10
CA LYS A 125 -18.96 0.59 -15.63
C LYS A 125 -18.01 0.76 -14.45
N THR A 126 -17.23 -0.28 -14.15
CA THR A 126 -16.21 -0.25 -13.10
C THR A 126 -14.81 -0.27 -13.71
N TYR A 127 -13.86 0.44 -13.13
CA TYR A 127 -12.44 0.30 -13.47
C TYR A 127 -11.64 0.06 -12.20
N LYS A 128 -10.71 -0.89 -12.28
CA LYS A 128 -9.69 -1.10 -11.28
C LYS A 128 -8.66 0.03 -11.36
N GLN A 129 -8.21 0.53 -10.22
CA GLN A 129 -7.18 1.57 -10.16
C GLN A 129 -5.90 1.13 -10.91
N SER A 130 -5.54 -0.16 -10.80
CA SER A 130 -4.41 -0.76 -11.51
C SER A 130 -4.52 -0.66 -13.04
N VAL A 131 -5.74 -0.79 -13.59
CA VAL A 131 -5.99 -0.77 -15.04
C VAL A 131 -5.85 0.63 -15.61
N ALA A 132 -6.17 1.66 -14.82
CA ALA A 132 -6.05 3.05 -15.23
C ALA A 132 -4.62 3.60 -15.08
N ASN A 133 -3.67 2.83 -14.55
CA ASN A 133 -2.32 3.28 -14.18
C ASN A 133 -2.34 4.54 -13.29
N LEU A 134 -3.38 4.70 -12.46
CA LEU A 134 -3.53 5.86 -11.57
C LEU A 134 -3.02 5.52 -10.18
N GLY A 135 -1.91 6.12 -9.76
CA GLY A 135 -1.32 5.89 -8.43
C GLY A 135 -0.72 4.48 -8.28
N THR A 136 -0.54 4.02 -7.04
CA THR A 136 0.04 2.70 -6.73
C THR A 136 -1.03 1.76 -6.20
N ALA A 137 -1.51 0.85 -7.04
CA ALA A 137 -2.46 -0.20 -6.65
C ALA A 137 -1.72 -1.48 -6.22
N GLY A 138 -2.29 -2.22 -5.27
CA GLY A 138 -1.75 -3.49 -4.78
C GLY A 138 -2.85 -4.45 -4.33
N LEU A 139 -2.44 -5.61 -3.79
CA LEU A 139 -3.38 -6.61 -3.23
C LEU A 139 -3.91 -6.22 -1.84
N GLU A 140 -3.41 -5.13 -1.26
CA GLU A 140 -3.85 -4.60 0.03
C GLU A 140 -3.64 -3.09 0.07
N THR A 141 -4.35 -2.42 0.97
CA THR A 141 -4.10 -1.02 1.31
C THR A 141 -3.05 -0.94 2.41
N ARG A 142 -1.95 -0.24 2.16
CA ARG A 142 -0.81 -0.15 3.10
C ARG A 142 -0.03 1.16 2.97
N PRO A 143 0.50 1.69 4.08
CA PRO A 143 1.46 2.79 4.01
C PRO A 143 2.83 2.28 3.53
N ARG A 144 3.73 3.23 3.27
CA ARG A 144 5.16 2.91 3.14
C ARG A 144 5.65 2.27 4.43
N ASN A 145 6.44 1.21 4.32
CA ASN A 145 6.88 0.47 5.48
C ASN A 145 8.23 -0.23 5.27
N ILE A 146 8.83 -0.60 6.40
CA ILE A 146 10.07 -1.37 6.48
C ILE A 146 9.89 -2.61 7.34
N ALA A 147 10.45 -3.74 6.89
CA ALA A 147 10.31 -5.03 7.57
C ALA A 147 11.21 -5.13 8.81
N PHE A 148 10.62 -5.40 9.99
CA PHE A 148 11.34 -5.66 11.24
C PHE A 148 10.79 -6.88 11.95
N ASN A 149 11.63 -7.53 12.75
CA ASN A 149 11.15 -8.47 13.74
C ASN A 149 10.50 -7.74 14.92
N TYR A 150 9.32 -8.21 15.33
CA TYR A 150 8.73 -7.88 16.62
C TYR A 150 9.28 -8.84 17.66
N ILE A 151 10.02 -8.29 18.62
CA ILE A 151 10.66 -9.05 19.68
C ILE A 151 10.21 -8.52 21.03
N VAL A 152 10.18 -9.40 22.02
CA VAL A 152 9.97 -9.06 23.43
C VAL A 152 11.28 -9.28 24.19
N ARG A 153 11.48 -8.54 25.28
CA ARG A 153 12.62 -8.78 26.16
C ARG A 153 12.40 -10.11 26.90
N ALA A 154 13.34 -11.03 26.80
CA ALA A 154 13.24 -12.34 27.44
C ALA A 154 13.74 -12.36 28.91
N ALA A 155 14.61 -11.42 29.28
CA ALA A 155 15.09 -11.17 30.66
C ALA A 155 15.41 -9.68 30.82
#